data_AF-A0A956UWL2-F1
#
_entry.id   AF-A0A956UWL2-F1
#
_cell.length_a   1.000
_cell.length_b   1.000
_cell.length_c   1.000
_cell.angle_alpha   90.00
_cell.angle_beta   90.00
_cell.angle_gamma   90.00
#
_symmetry.space_group_name_H-M   'P 1'
#
loop_
_entity.id
_entity.type
_entity.pdbx_description
1 polymer ?
#
loop_
_entity_poly.entity_id
_entity_poly.type
_entity_poly.pdbx_seq_one_letter_code
_entity_poly.pdbx_strand_id
1 'polypeptide(L)'
;MNRFWKSTTIAVATTLLVAMPWLSASAQPAASDTVFVSELTGEEVNLGNSGAFEFMPDVYSVTESGDYAEEYIWYTGGYSNFEVILVQGPTDATEYMDITDSNMGTFYDAWDVIDSQDDGDTSWFLGEANYQGTDLLVYFEYQTDVFGDVDLAYMQFADPIDLLNDMELSQNEVSIGTEMLPMDPDWDALESAIGGGSTDDVDATAETDVNAEDAKLDDILGQVRGTSNDEEVEATAETDLAGEDWESMGLEGADTWVSPTFDSEITWDTDSWEFPTDYEYAIYLGDGWDSLTLTTVDGLGYVFITVDQQFDNTPQSIVDYWQTDEFLASRGPDVEVVDVATTRDSASIVYTSTNTAGEPLMTIMDVTFEDDGTAVFSEISAAPERLDDVYQQYIDGVELNGAPINLTWDVEEIQDMQP
;
A
#
# COMPACT_ATOMS: atom_id res chain seq x y z
N MET A 1 -16.44 -20.53 -61.13
CA MET A 1 -16.07 -21.22 -59.87
C MET A 1 -15.41 -20.16 -59.00
N ASN A 2 -16.24 -19.45 -58.22
CA ASN A 2 -15.80 -18.44 -57.26
C ASN A 2 -15.83 -19.09 -55.88
N ARG A 3 -14.71 -19.05 -55.15
CA ARG A 3 -14.72 -19.16 -53.69
C ARG A 3 -14.00 -17.93 -53.16
N PHE A 4 -14.82 -16.94 -52.80
CA PHE A 4 -14.43 -15.84 -51.92
C PHE A 4 -14.24 -16.44 -50.53
N TRP A 5 -13.03 -16.31 -49.97
CA TRP A 5 -12.83 -16.34 -48.54
C TRP A 5 -13.38 -15.02 -48.01
N LYS A 6 -14.44 -15.08 -47.20
CA LYS A 6 -14.80 -13.95 -46.35
C LYS A 6 -13.93 -14.12 -45.09
N SER A 7 -12.95 -13.25 -44.90
CA SER A 7 -12.45 -12.97 -43.56
C SER A 7 -13.60 -12.34 -42.80
N THR A 8 -14.16 -13.07 -41.87
CA THR A 8 -15.05 -12.49 -40.86
C THR A 8 -14.13 -11.73 -39.91
N THR A 9 -14.05 -10.42 -40.07
CA THR A 9 -13.51 -9.55 -39.02
C THR A 9 -14.47 -9.68 -37.85
N ILE A 10 -14.05 -10.39 -36.81
CA ILE A 10 -14.74 -10.37 -35.51
C ILE A 10 -14.49 -8.98 -34.97
N ALA A 11 -15.55 -8.18 -34.88
CA ALA A 11 -15.51 -6.96 -34.10
C ALA A 11 -15.80 -7.41 -32.67
N VAL A 12 -14.75 -7.66 -31.89
CA VAL A 12 -14.86 -7.77 -30.43
C VAL A 12 -15.28 -6.38 -29.96
N ALA A 13 -16.55 -6.24 -29.61
CA ALA A 13 -17.04 -5.05 -28.97
C ALA A 13 -16.71 -5.20 -27.48
N THR A 14 -15.46 -4.92 -27.12
CA THR A 14 -15.01 -4.83 -25.72
C THR A 14 -15.77 -3.67 -25.09
N THR A 15 -16.87 -4.00 -24.44
CA THR A 15 -17.58 -3.06 -23.58
C THR A 15 -17.02 -3.32 -22.19
N LEU A 16 -15.80 -2.84 -21.92
CA LEU A 16 -15.28 -2.82 -20.56
C LEU A 16 -16.10 -1.77 -19.82
N LEU A 17 -17.01 -2.25 -18.98
CA LEU A 17 -17.88 -1.42 -18.17
C LEU A 17 -17.02 -0.92 -17.01
N VAL A 18 -16.56 0.32 -17.09
CA VAL A 18 -16.04 1.03 -15.91
C VAL A 18 -17.14 1.05 -14.86
N ALA A 19 -16.89 0.39 -13.73
CA ALA A 19 -17.68 0.55 -12.52
C ALA A 19 -17.50 1.99 -11.99
N MET A 20 -18.23 2.94 -12.59
CA MET A 20 -18.76 4.06 -11.82
C MET A 20 -20.02 3.55 -11.11
N PRO A 21 -20.31 3.97 -9.87
CA PRO A 21 -21.33 3.34 -9.02
C PRO A 21 -22.73 3.60 -9.58
N TRP A 22 -23.22 2.69 -10.42
CA TRP A 22 -24.62 2.59 -10.83
C TRP A 22 -25.06 1.13 -10.76
N LEU A 23 -25.46 0.73 -9.55
CA LEU A 23 -26.38 -0.37 -9.20
C LEU A 23 -26.78 -1.29 -10.37
N SER A 24 -26.07 -2.40 -10.51
CA SER A 24 -26.58 -3.61 -11.16
C SER A 24 -26.31 -4.81 -10.25
N ALA A 25 -27.19 -4.98 -9.26
CA ALA A 25 -27.14 -6.13 -8.36
C ALA A 25 -27.59 -7.42 -9.08
N SER A 26 -26.64 -8.26 -9.47
CA SER A 26 -26.82 -9.72 -9.48
C SER A 26 -26.35 -10.25 -8.13
N ALA A 27 -27.31 -10.50 -7.23
CA ALA A 27 -27.01 -10.90 -5.86
C ALA A 27 -26.46 -12.34 -5.78
N GLN A 28 -25.20 -12.47 -5.38
CA GLN A 28 -24.76 -13.43 -4.35
C GLN A 28 -24.18 -12.63 -3.18
N PRO A 29 -24.27 -13.05 -1.89
CA PRO A 29 -23.71 -14.33 -1.42
C PRO A 29 -24.40 -14.96 -0.17
N ALA A 30 -23.88 -16.12 0.26
CA ALA A 30 -23.69 -16.50 1.67
C ALA A 30 -22.61 -17.58 1.76
N ALA A 31 -21.46 -17.32 1.15
CA ALA A 31 -20.21 -18.01 1.44
C ALA A 31 -19.32 -16.99 2.17
N SER A 32 -18.35 -17.43 2.98
CA SER A 32 -17.50 -16.53 3.78
C SER A 32 -16.81 -15.50 2.88
N ASP A 33 -16.36 -14.38 3.44
CA ASP A 33 -15.68 -13.30 2.68
C ASP A 33 -14.42 -13.79 1.91
N THR A 34 -14.00 -15.03 2.16
CA THR A 34 -12.85 -15.71 1.54
C THR A 34 -13.21 -16.88 0.62
N VAL A 35 -14.49 -17.25 0.45
CA VAL A 35 -14.87 -18.42 -0.36
C VAL A 35 -16.11 -18.11 -1.20
N PHE A 36 -16.11 -18.46 -2.49
CA PHE A 36 -17.30 -18.42 -3.33
C PHE A 36 -17.25 -19.52 -4.42
N VAL A 37 -18.29 -19.64 -5.25
CA VAL A 37 -18.34 -20.63 -6.33
C VAL A 37 -18.39 -19.90 -7.65
N SER A 38 -17.45 -20.20 -8.55
CA SER A 38 -17.38 -19.59 -9.88
C SER A 38 -18.59 -19.99 -10.72
N GLU A 39 -19.16 -19.02 -11.46
CA GLU A 39 -20.29 -19.26 -12.36
C GLU A 39 -19.89 -19.99 -13.65
N LEU A 40 -18.67 -19.77 -14.15
CA LEU A 40 -18.18 -20.41 -15.37
C LEU A 40 -17.66 -21.82 -15.13
N THR A 41 -16.85 -22.02 -14.09
CA THR A 41 -16.22 -23.33 -13.81
C THR A 41 -17.09 -24.20 -12.91
N GLY A 42 -17.92 -23.60 -12.05
CA GLY A 42 -18.63 -24.30 -10.98
C GLY A 42 -17.74 -24.77 -9.83
N GLU A 43 -16.46 -24.40 -9.84
CA GLU A 43 -15.49 -24.72 -8.80
C GLU A 43 -15.52 -23.69 -7.67
N GLU A 44 -15.09 -24.11 -6.49
CA GLU A 44 -14.95 -23.20 -5.33
C GLU A 44 -13.69 -22.34 -5.51
N VAL A 45 -13.85 -21.02 -5.47
CA VAL A 45 -12.74 -20.08 -5.38
C VAL A 45 -12.53 -19.76 -3.90
N ASN A 46 -11.33 -20.01 -3.39
CA ASN A 46 -10.98 -19.80 -1.99
C ASN A 46 -9.76 -18.89 -1.93
N LEU A 47 -9.92 -17.72 -1.31
CA LEU A 47 -8.91 -16.67 -1.16
C LEU A 47 -7.94 -16.93 0.00
N GLY A 48 -8.00 -18.10 0.65
CA GLY A 48 -7.11 -18.45 1.75
C GLY A 48 -7.75 -18.37 3.13
N ASN A 49 -6.95 -18.70 4.15
CA ASN A 49 -7.38 -18.71 5.55
C ASN A 49 -6.56 -17.77 6.45
N SER A 50 -5.54 -17.11 5.91
CA SER A 50 -4.75 -16.12 6.66
C SER A 50 -5.54 -14.87 7.03
N GLY A 51 -6.56 -14.54 6.23
CA GLY A 51 -7.23 -13.25 6.28
C GLY A 51 -6.47 -12.14 5.54
N ALA A 52 -5.40 -12.49 4.80
CA ALA A 52 -4.63 -11.52 4.03
C ALA A 52 -5.35 -11.02 2.77
N PHE A 53 -6.37 -11.73 2.30
CA PHE A 53 -7.12 -11.40 1.10
C PHE A 53 -8.60 -11.13 1.40
N GLU A 54 -9.12 -10.04 0.84
CA GLU A 54 -10.53 -9.65 0.93
C GLU A 54 -11.18 -9.68 -0.45
N PHE A 55 -12.28 -10.43 -0.59
CA PHE A 55 -13.07 -10.44 -1.81
C PHE A 55 -13.77 -9.09 -2.03
N MET A 56 -13.78 -8.60 -3.28
CA MET A 56 -14.47 -7.37 -3.65
C MET A 56 -15.80 -7.66 -4.40
N PRO A 57 -16.91 -7.96 -3.70
CA PRO A 57 -18.15 -8.40 -4.34
C PRO A 57 -18.82 -7.33 -5.21
N ASP A 58 -18.54 -6.04 -4.96
CA ASP A 58 -19.16 -4.93 -5.70
C ASP A 58 -18.63 -4.78 -7.13
N VAL A 59 -17.45 -5.35 -7.42
CA VAL A 59 -16.81 -5.34 -8.75
C VAL A 59 -16.76 -6.73 -9.39
N TYR A 60 -17.23 -7.77 -8.70
CA TYR A 60 -17.46 -9.07 -9.30
C TYR A 60 -18.47 -8.96 -10.44
N SER A 61 -18.15 -9.54 -11.61
CA SER A 61 -19.06 -9.51 -12.75
C SER A 61 -18.91 -10.72 -13.66
N VAL A 62 -20.03 -11.12 -14.26
CA VAL A 62 -20.05 -12.12 -15.34
C VAL A 62 -20.60 -11.46 -16.60
N THR A 63 -19.81 -11.48 -17.67
CA THR A 63 -20.15 -10.87 -18.95
C THR A 63 -20.24 -11.95 -20.03
N GLU A 64 -21.41 -12.07 -20.66
CA GLU A 64 -21.62 -12.97 -21.79
C GLU A 64 -21.75 -12.19 -23.10
N SER A 65 -20.97 -12.57 -24.12
CA SER A 65 -21.01 -11.96 -25.45
C SER A 65 -20.85 -12.99 -26.58
N GLY A 66 -21.99 -13.50 -27.06
CA GLY A 66 -22.01 -14.40 -28.21
C GLY A 66 -21.54 -15.82 -27.87
N ASP A 67 -20.38 -16.21 -28.39
CA ASP A 67 -19.76 -17.53 -28.16
C ASP A 67 -18.72 -17.47 -27.01
N TYR A 68 -18.75 -16.40 -26.22
CA TYR A 68 -17.75 -16.06 -25.22
C TYR A 68 -18.39 -15.61 -23.92
N ALA A 69 -17.80 -15.99 -22.79
CA ALA A 69 -18.19 -15.54 -21.46
C ALA A 69 -16.95 -15.28 -20.59
N GLU A 70 -16.99 -14.22 -19.79
CA GLU A 70 -15.94 -13.84 -18.84
C GLU A 70 -16.53 -13.70 -17.45
N GLU A 71 -15.82 -14.18 -16.46
CA GLU A 71 -16.10 -13.97 -15.05
C GLU A 71 -14.90 -13.26 -14.42
N TYR A 72 -15.16 -12.05 -13.94
CA TYR A 72 -14.18 -11.15 -13.35
C TYR A 72 -14.28 -11.24 -11.83
N ILE A 73 -13.21 -11.67 -11.20
CA ILE A 73 -13.09 -11.89 -9.76
C ILE A 73 -12.01 -10.94 -9.25
N TRP A 74 -12.41 -10.00 -8.40
CA TRP A 74 -11.49 -9.04 -7.80
C TRP A 74 -11.35 -9.30 -6.30
N TYR A 75 -10.13 -9.16 -5.82
CA TYR A 75 -9.81 -9.19 -4.40
C TYR A 75 -8.59 -8.29 -4.11
N THR A 76 -8.46 -7.85 -2.87
CA THR A 76 -7.33 -7.04 -2.41
C THR A 76 -6.52 -7.81 -1.37
N GLY A 77 -5.25 -7.43 -1.20
CA GLY A 77 -4.42 -7.90 -0.10
C GLY A 77 -3.17 -7.02 0.01
N GLY A 78 -2.84 -6.58 1.23
CA GLY A 78 -1.75 -5.63 1.46
C GLY A 78 -1.99 -4.31 0.70
N TYR A 79 -1.00 -3.89 -0.09
CA TYR A 79 -1.08 -2.73 -0.98
C TYR A 79 -1.36 -3.12 -2.45
N SER A 80 -1.74 -4.38 -2.69
CA SER A 80 -2.00 -4.94 -4.01
C SER A 80 -3.50 -5.10 -4.30
N ASN A 81 -3.85 -4.93 -5.59
CA ASN A 81 -5.14 -5.36 -6.15
C ASN A 81 -4.91 -6.55 -7.07
N PHE A 82 -5.82 -7.50 -7.03
CA PHE A 82 -5.74 -8.72 -7.84
C PHE A 82 -7.03 -8.90 -8.63
N GLU A 83 -6.85 -9.35 -9.87
CA GLU A 83 -7.94 -9.72 -10.76
C GLU A 83 -7.70 -11.14 -11.29
N VAL A 84 -8.68 -12.00 -11.12
CA VAL A 84 -8.77 -13.30 -11.77
C VAL A 84 -9.88 -13.24 -12.80
N ILE A 85 -9.57 -13.52 -14.06
CA ILE A 85 -10.55 -13.56 -15.14
C ILE A 85 -10.65 -15.00 -15.63
N LEU A 86 -11.82 -15.59 -15.44
CA LEU A 86 -12.14 -16.90 -16.02
C LEU A 86 -12.81 -16.67 -17.36
N VAL A 87 -12.29 -17.33 -18.38
CA VAL A 87 -12.60 -17.01 -19.77
C VAL A 87 -13.09 -18.26 -20.49
N GLN A 88 -14.37 -18.32 -20.86
CA GLN A 88 -14.94 -19.44 -21.62
C GLN A 88 -15.20 -19.04 -23.07
N GLY A 89 -14.57 -19.74 -24.01
CA GLY A 89 -14.84 -19.56 -25.44
C GLY A 89 -13.61 -19.80 -26.31
N PRO A 90 -13.69 -19.51 -27.62
CA PRO A 90 -12.52 -19.59 -28.50
C PRO A 90 -11.64 -18.35 -28.29
N THR A 91 -10.65 -18.48 -27.43
CA THR A 91 -9.65 -17.46 -27.13
C THR A 91 -8.25 -17.91 -27.52
N ASP A 92 -7.38 -16.95 -27.82
CA ASP A 92 -5.99 -17.15 -28.20
C ASP A 92 -5.15 -16.30 -27.25
N ALA A 93 -4.13 -16.90 -26.62
CA ALA A 93 -3.35 -16.25 -25.58
C ALA A 93 -2.72 -14.93 -26.06
N THR A 94 -2.13 -14.95 -27.26
CA THR A 94 -1.56 -13.75 -27.89
C THR A 94 -2.63 -12.68 -28.12
N GLU A 95 -3.79 -13.04 -28.68
CA GLU A 95 -4.88 -12.07 -28.91
C GLU A 95 -5.40 -11.48 -27.61
N TYR A 96 -5.52 -12.28 -26.55
CA TYR A 96 -5.98 -11.80 -25.25
C TYR A 96 -4.97 -10.87 -24.59
N MET A 97 -3.68 -11.21 -24.63
CA MET A 97 -2.58 -10.37 -24.15
C MET A 97 -2.55 -9.02 -24.89
N ASP A 98 -2.65 -9.01 -26.22
CA ASP A 98 -2.67 -7.79 -27.05
C ASP A 98 -3.86 -6.88 -26.70
N ILE A 99 -5.04 -7.47 -26.41
CA ILE A 99 -6.23 -6.73 -25.98
C ILE A 99 -6.00 -6.11 -24.61
N THR A 100 -5.45 -6.87 -23.66
CA THR A 100 -5.16 -6.40 -22.31
C THR A 100 -4.15 -5.26 -22.33
N ASP A 101 -3.00 -5.42 -23.02
CA ASP A 101 -1.99 -4.38 -23.19
C ASP A 101 -2.58 -3.08 -23.79
N SER A 102 -3.38 -3.21 -24.86
CA SER A 102 -4.04 -2.06 -25.47
C SER A 102 -5.04 -1.37 -24.54
N ASN A 103 -5.69 -2.12 -23.64
CA ASN A 103 -6.58 -1.54 -22.63
C ASN A 103 -5.77 -0.79 -21.57
N MET A 104 -4.68 -1.36 -21.07
CA MET A 104 -3.81 -0.71 -20.08
C MET A 104 -3.33 0.67 -20.58
N GLY A 105 -2.84 0.75 -21.82
CA GLY A 105 -2.45 2.02 -22.44
C GLY A 105 -3.57 3.03 -22.69
N THR A 106 -4.83 2.65 -22.49
CA THR A 106 -6.00 3.55 -22.53
C THR A 106 -6.40 4.04 -21.15
N PHE A 107 -6.17 3.25 -20.10
CA PHE A 107 -6.61 3.54 -18.74
C PHE A 107 -5.60 4.35 -17.93
N TYR A 108 -4.30 4.10 -18.12
CA TYR A 108 -3.24 4.76 -17.34
C TYR A 108 -2.74 6.04 -18.01
N ASP A 109 -2.26 6.98 -17.19
CA ASP A 109 -1.68 8.24 -17.65
C ASP A 109 -0.36 7.99 -18.38
N ALA A 110 0.38 6.96 -17.96
CA ALA A 110 1.52 6.37 -18.65
C ALA A 110 1.45 4.84 -18.54
N TRP A 111 1.88 4.16 -19.61
CA TRP A 111 1.94 2.70 -19.67
C TRP A 111 3.11 2.28 -20.56
N ASP A 112 3.95 1.38 -20.06
CA ASP A 112 5.01 0.71 -20.84
C ASP A 112 5.14 -0.75 -20.42
N VAL A 113 5.30 -1.65 -21.40
CA VAL A 113 5.58 -3.05 -21.12
C VAL A 113 7.09 -3.22 -21.01
N ILE A 114 7.57 -3.59 -19.82
CA ILE A 114 9.00 -3.71 -19.52
C ILE A 114 9.54 -5.11 -19.86
N ASP A 115 8.73 -6.15 -19.69
CA ASP A 115 9.05 -7.50 -20.14
C ASP A 115 7.79 -8.29 -20.52
N SER A 116 7.96 -9.31 -21.37
CA SER A 116 6.85 -10.17 -21.81
C SER A 116 7.32 -11.49 -22.39
N GLN A 117 6.46 -12.51 -22.31
CA GLN A 117 6.65 -13.81 -22.93
C GLN A 117 5.35 -14.31 -23.56
N ASP A 118 5.48 -15.02 -24.67
CA ASP A 118 4.37 -15.69 -25.34
C ASP A 118 4.84 -17.02 -25.91
N ASP A 119 4.31 -18.12 -25.35
CA ASP A 119 4.60 -19.49 -25.74
C ASP A 119 3.38 -20.18 -26.42
N GLY A 120 2.32 -19.42 -26.71
CA GLY A 120 1.10 -19.84 -27.40
C GLY A 120 -0.01 -20.39 -26.49
N ASP A 121 0.33 -21.24 -25.53
CA ASP A 121 -0.63 -21.76 -24.54
C ASP A 121 -0.60 -20.95 -23.23
N THR A 122 0.48 -20.19 -23.01
CA THR A 122 0.72 -19.29 -21.88
C THR A 122 1.36 -18.01 -22.40
N SER A 123 0.93 -16.87 -21.89
CA SER A 123 1.52 -15.56 -22.18
C SER A 123 1.48 -14.68 -20.94
N TRP A 124 2.53 -13.89 -20.72
CA TRP A 124 2.57 -12.93 -19.62
C TRP A 124 3.26 -11.64 -20.05
N PHE A 125 2.95 -10.55 -19.34
CA PHE A 125 3.74 -9.32 -19.39
C PHE A 125 3.88 -8.71 -18.00
N LEU A 126 4.94 -7.93 -17.85
CA LEU A 126 5.13 -7.00 -16.75
C LEU A 126 5.19 -5.59 -17.34
N GLY A 127 4.36 -4.68 -16.83
CA GLY A 127 4.36 -3.29 -17.26
C GLY A 127 4.45 -2.30 -16.12
N GLU A 128 5.00 -1.13 -16.44
CA GLU A 128 5.01 0.05 -15.60
C GLU A 128 3.82 0.93 -15.97
N ALA A 129 3.04 1.32 -14.96
CA ALA A 129 1.88 2.18 -15.10
C ALA A 129 2.04 3.42 -14.22
N ASN A 130 1.51 4.56 -14.67
CA ASN A 130 1.25 5.70 -13.79
C ASN A 130 -0.26 5.95 -13.74
N TYR A 131 -0.83 5.94 -12.53
CA TYR A 131 -2.24 6.20 -12.30
C TYR A 131 -2.39 7.38 -11.35
N GLN A 132 -2.92 8.50 -11.84
CA GLN A 132 -3.18 9.69 -11.01
C GLN A 132 -1.92 10.19 -10.27
N GLY A 133 -0.74 9.99 -10.84
CA GLY A 133 0.54 10.41 -10.24
C GLY A 133 1.27 9.31 -9.46
N THR A 134 0.66 8.16 -9.22
CA THR A 134 1.29 7.02 -8.54
C THR A 134 1.85 6.03 -9.55
N ASP A 135 3.13 5.67 -9.41
CA ASP A 135 3.77 4.62 -10.20
C ASP A 135 3.42 3.23 -9.63
N LEU A 136 3.08 2.30 -10.52
CA LEU A 136 2.65 0.94 -10.19
C LEU A 136 3.28 -0.05 -11.16
N LEU A 137 3.49 -1.28 -10.69
CA LEU A 137 3.73 -2.42 -11.57
C LEU A 137 2.44 -3.21 -11.79
N VAL A 138 2.25 -3.63 -13.04
CA VAL A 138 1.14 -4.49 -13.46
C VAL A 138 1.71 -5.77 -14.02
N TYR A 139 1.54 -6.86 -13.28
CA TYR A 139 1.80 -8.21 -13.78
C TYR A 139 0.52 -8.79 -14.37
N PHE A 140 0.64 -9.41 -15.54
CA PHE A 140 -0.45 -10.11 -16.19
C PHE A 140 0.04 -11.47 -16.68
N GLU A 141 -0.77 -12.51 -16.47
CA GLU A 141 -0.54 -13.85 -16.99
C GLU A 141 -1.85 -14.43 -17.54
N TYR A 142 -1.75 -15.12 -18.67
CA TYR A 142 -2.86 -15.81 -19.30
C TYR A 142 -2.48 -17.24 -19.66
N GLN A 143 -3.38 -18.18 -19.38
CA GLN A 143 -3.22 -19.60 -19.66
C GLN A 143 -4.49 -20.19 -20.28
N THR A 144 -4.32 -20.96 -21.34
CA THR A 144 -5.43 -21.63 -22.03
C THR A 144 -5.79 -23.00 -21.41
N ASP A 145 -7.05 -23.38 -21.50
CA ASP A 145 -7.62 -24.69 -21.13
C ASP A 145 -7.35 -25.12 -19.66
N VAL A 146 -7.15 -24.17 -18.75
CA VAL A 146 -6.82 -24.44 -17.33
C VAL A 146 -7.90 -25.26 -16.63
N PHE A 147 -9.17 -24.90 -16.84
CA PHE A 147 -10.32 -25.59 -16.23
C PHE A 147 -11.17 -26.30 -17.29
N GLY A 148 -10.52 -26.98 -18.25
CA GLY A 148 -11.18 -27.73 -19.31
C GLY A 148 -11.33 -26.93 -20.58
N ASP A 149 -12.45 -26.22 -20.76
CA ASP A 149 -12.69 -25.27 -21.86
C ASP A 149 -12.75 -23.82 -21.38
N VAL A 150 -12.21 -23.59 -20.17
CA VAL A 150 -12.13 -22.28 -19.53
C VAL A 150 -10.65 -21.94 -19.32
N ASP A 151 -10.25 -20.83 -19.92
CA ASP A 151 -8.94 -20.21 -19.79
C ASP A 151 -8.89 -19.35 -18.50
N LEU A 152 -7.68 -19.02 -18.06
CA LEU A 152 -7.42 -18.21 -16.87
C LEU A 152 -6.58 -17.01 -17.27
N ALA A 153 -7.01 -15.81 -16.87
CA ALA A 153 -6.16 -14.65 -16.75
C ALA A 153 -5.97 -14.30 -15.28
N TYR A 154 -4.76 -13.90 -14.92
CA TYR A 154 -4.42 -13.33 -13.63
C TYR A 154 -3.78 -11.97 -13.85
N MET A 155 -4.16 -10.99 -13.05
CA MET A 155 -3.55 -9.67 -13.05
C MET A 155 -3.32 -9.21 -11.62
N GLN A 156 -2.18 -8.57 -11.39
CA GLN A 156 -1.85 -7.92 -10.12
C GLN A 156 -1.39 -6.50 -10.40
N PHE A 157 -1.88 -5.56 -9.58
CA PHE A 157 -1.49 -4.17 -9.57
C PHE A 157 -0.88 -3.88 -8.19
N ALA A 158 0.39 -3.50 -8.15
CA ALA A 158 1.12 -3.35 -6.90
C ALA A 158 2.16 -2.24 -6.96
N ASP A 159 2.58 -1.76 -5.79
CA ASP A 159 3.85 -1.05 -5.64
C ASP A 159 5.01 -1.99 -6.05
N PRO A 160 6.06 -1.48 -6.73
CA PRO A 160 7.26 -2.26 -7.03
C PRO A 160 7.84 -3.06 -5.87
N ILE A 161 7.77 -2.54 -4.64
CA ILE A 161 8.33 -3.19 -3.44
C ILE A 161 7.51 -4.41 -3.02
N ASP A 162 6.19 -4.36 -3.23
CA ASP A 162 5.26 -5.37 -2.73
C ASP A 162 4.93 -6.46 -3.77
N LEU A 163 5.09 -6.17 -5.07
CA LEU A 163 4.65 -7.03 -6.17
C LEU A 163 5.02 -8.51 -5.97
N LEU A 164 6.30 -8.82 -5.76
CA LEU A 164 6.78 -10.21 -5.67
C LEU A 164 6.26 -10.93 -4.42
N ASN A 165 6.28 -10.26 -3.27
CA ASN A 165 5.84 -10.84 -2.00
C ASN A 165 4.34 -11.15 -2.03
N ASP A 166 3.55 -10.20 -2.53
CA ASP A 166 2.10 -10.30 -2.63
C ASP A 166 1.68 -11.34 -3.67
N MET A 167 2.42 -11.46 -4.78
CA MET A 167 2.23 -12.51 -5.78
C MET A 167 2.52 -13.91 -5.23
N GLU A 168 3.65 -14.07 -4.51
CA GLU A 168 4.00 -15.34 -3.87
C GLU A 168 2.93 -15.74 -2.83
N LEU A 169 2.45 -14.78 -2.04
CA LEU A 169 1.39 -15.02 -1.07
C LEU A 169 0.07 -15.44 -1.76
N SER A 170 -0.33 -14.74 -2.83
CA SER A 170 -1.52 -15.05 -3.62
C SER A 170 -1.44 -16.46 -4.22
N GLN A 171 -0.30 -16.82 -4.82
CA GLN A 171 -0.07 -18.16 -5.36
C GLN A 171 -0.14 -19.26 -4.29
N ASN A 172 0.25 -18.94 -3.05
CA ASN A 172 0.29 -19.89 -1.93
C ASN A 172 -1.02 -20.01 -1.15
N GLU A 173 -1.97 -19.09 -1.32
CA GLU A 173 -3.23 -19.10 -0.57
C GLU A 173 -4.49 -19.17 -1.43
N VAL A 174 -4.49 -18.54 -2.60
CA VAL A 174 -5.67 -18.47 -3.46
C VAL A 174 -5.75 -19.73 -4.31
N SER A 175 -6.94 -20.34 -4.35
CA SER A 175 -7.19 -21.60 -5.05
C SER A 175 -8.52 -21.57 -5.80
N ILE A 176 -8.58 -22.33 -6.89
CA ILE A 176 -9.79 -22.58 -7.66
C ILE A 176 -9.98 -24.10 -7.75
N GLY A 177 -11.08 -24.58 -7.18
CA GLY A 177 -11.35 -26.00 -6.98
C GLY A 177 -10.40 -26.60 -5.94
N THR A 178 -9.58 -27.57 -6.35
CA THR A 178 -8.60 -28.22 -5.47
C THR A 178 -7.16 -27.79 -5.74
N GLU A 179 -6.97 -26.89 -6.71
CA GLU A 179 -5.66 -26.46 -7.17
C GLU A 179 -5.43 -25.01 -6.75
N MET A 180 -4.21 -24.72 -6.30
CA MET A 180 -3.76 -23.34 -6.11
C MET A 180 -3.86 -22.60 -7.45
N LEU A 181 -3.96 -21.27 -7.42
CA LEU A 181 -3.92 -20.47 -8.63
C LEU A 181 -2.75 -20.95 -9.50
N PRO A 182 -3.03 -21.51 -10.69
CA PRO A 182 -2.01 -22.14 -11.52
C PRO A 182 -1.28 -21.03 -12.25
N MET A 183 -0.45 -20.28 -11.54
CA MET A 183 0.48 -19.30 -12.10
C MET A 183 1.86 -19.94 -12.17
N ASP A 184 2.61 -19.69 -13.24
CA ASP A 184 4.01 -20.10 -13.35
C ASP A 184 4.87 -18.92 -13.80
N PRO A 185 4.93 -17.84 -12.99
CA PRO A 185 5.73 -16.67 -13.33
C PRO A 185 7.20 -17.07 -13.46
N ASP A 186 7.88 -16.51 -14.47
CA ASP A 186 9.34 -16.58 -14.56
C ASP A 186 9.92 -15.63 -13.50
N TRP A 187 10.00 -16.10 -12.25
CA TRP A 187 10.48 -15.33 -11.10
C TRP A 187 11.84 -14.69 -11.35
N ASP A 188 12.76 -15.38 -12.01
CA ASP A 188 14.09 -14.85 -12.34
C ASP A 188 13.97 -13.68 -13.34
N ALA A 189 13.07 -13.77 -14.32
CA ALA A 189 12.80 -12.69 -15.26
C ALA A 189 12.12 -11.49 -14.58
N LEU A 190 11.13 -11.74 -13.72
CA LEU A 190 10.43 -10.69 -12.96
C LEU A 190 11.39 -9.97 -12.00
N GLU A 191 12.16 -10.69 -11.21
CA GLU A 191 13.19 -10.12 -10.34
C GLU A 191 14.22 -9.31 -11.15
N SER A 192 14.62 -9.81 -12.33
CA SER A 192 15.55 -9.08 -13.20
C SER A 192 14.96 -7.81 -13.79
N ALA A 193 13.66 -7.82 -14.13
CA ALA A 193 12.94 -6.69 -14.69
C ALA A 193 12.72 -5.59 -13.63
N ILE A 194 12.38 -5.97 -12.40
CA ILE A 194 12.20 -5.06 -11.25
C ILE A 194 13.56 -4.55 -10.75
N GLY A 195 14.55 -5.44 -10.67
CA GLY A 195 15.88 -5.23 -10.08
C GLY A 195 16.90 -4.53 -10.99
N GLY A 196 16.48 -3.84 -12.05
CA GLY A 196 17.36 -3.03 -12.91
C GLY A 196 18.19 -1.96 -12.15
N GLY A 197 17.90 -1.73 -10.86
CA GLY A 197 18.77 -1.09 -9.88
C GLY A 197 19.36 -2.09 -8.86
N SER A 198 20.48 -2.74 -9.22
CA SER A 198 21.48 -3.38 -8.34
C SER A 198 21.07 -3.74 -6.89
N THR A 199 20.69 -4.99 -6.65
CA THR A 199 20.61 -5.62 -5.32
C THR A 199 21.92 -6.34 -4.90
N ASP A 200 23.05 -6.04 -5.52
CA ASP A 200 24.37 -6.53 -5.08
C ASP A 200 24.79 -5.86 -3.74
N ASP A 201 24.30 -6.38 -2.61
CA ASP A 201 25.09 -6.69 -1.39
C ASP A 201 24.17 -7.00 -0.19
N VAL A 202 23.56 -8.19 -0.16
CA VAL A 202 23.32 -8.89 1.11
C VAL A 202 23.65 -10.37 0.93
N ASP A 203 24.93 -10.70 1.07
CA ASP A 203 25.43 -12.07 1.19
C ASP A 203 24.91 -12.70 2.50
N ALA A 204 23.72 -13.30 2.42
CA ALA A 204 23.16 -14.16 3.45
C ALA A 204 23.81 -15.55 3.39
N THR A 205 25.08 -15.66 3.78
CA THR A 205 25.67 -16.96 4.16
C THR A 205 26.53 -16.87 5.42
N ALA A 206 25.91 -17.06 6.58
CA ALA A 206 26.62 -17.46 7.78
C ALA A 206 25.78 -18.44 8.62
N GLU A 207 26.01 -19.74 8.38
CA GLU A 207 25.71 -20.79 9.34
C GLU A 207 26.42 -20.46 10.67
N THR A 208 25.65 -20.25 11.73
CA THR A 208 26.16 -19.91 13.05
C THR A 208 26.74 -21.16 13.73
N ASP A 209 28.06 -21.36 13.59
CA ASP A 209 28.84 -22.19 14.51
C ASP A 209 29.13 -21.39 15.79
N VAL A 210 28.70 -21.94 16.90
CA VAL A 210 28.76 -21.34 18.24
C VAL A 210 30.20 -21.44 18.75
N ASN A 211 30.94 -20.33 18.79
CA ASN A 211 31.97 -19.98 19.79
C ASN A 211 32.98 -18.95 19.24
N ALA A 212 32.80 -17.66 19.54
CA ALA A 212 33.89 -16.70 19.79
C ALA A 212 33.33 -15.32 20.20
N GLU A 213 32.95 -15.19 21.47
CA GLU A 213 32.88 -13.89 22.15
C GLU A 213 34.29 -13.28 22.31
N ASP A 214 34.32 -11.96 22.53
CA ASP A 214 35.39 -11.18 23.20
C ASP A 214 36.53 -10.51 22.41
N ALA A 215 36.40 -10.16 21.12
CA ALA A 215 37.47 -9.37 20.47
C ALA A 215 37.09 -8.22 19.52
N LYS A 216 35.81 -7.90 19.31
CA LYS A 216 35.41 -6.86 18.32
C LYS A 216 34.59 -5.69 18.86
N LEU A 217 34.34 -5.60 20.17
CA LEU A 217 33.56 -4.51 20.76
C LEU A 217 34.39 -3.24 21.07
N ASP A 218 35.72 -3.34 21.17
CA ASP A 218 36.61 -2.20 21.45
C ASP A 218 37.03 -1.41 20.19
N ASP A 219 36.81 -1.95 18.99
CA ASP A 219 37.23 -1.31 17.72
C ASP A 219 36.15 -0.35 17.16
N ILE A 220 34.89 -0.54 17.54
CA ILE A 220 33.75 0.26 17.08
C ILE A 220 33.54 1.51 17.98
N LEU A 221 33.83 1.42 19.27
CA LEU A 221 33.67 2.55 20.21
C LEU A 221 34.84 3.56 20.19
N GLY A 222 35.88 3.30 19.39
CA GLY A 222 37.02 4.19 19.18
C GLY A 222 36.81 5.30 18.14
N GLN A 223 35.79 5.20 17.28
CA GLN A 223 35.63 6.10 16.13
C GLN A 223 34.74 7.34 16.37
N VAL A 224 34.04 7.45 17.51
CA VAL A 224 33.17 8.61 17.82
C VAL A 224 33.85 9.69 18.69
N ARG A 225 35.17 9.61 18.93
CA ARG A 225 35.92 10.67 19.63
C ARG A 225 37.15 11.16 18.87
N GLY A 226 36.87 12.01 17.88
CA GLY A 226 37.66 13.12 17.36
C GLY A 226 39.19 13.01 17.31
N THR A 227 39.77 13.08 16.11
CA THR A 227 40.61 14.23 15.70
C THR A 227 40.98 14.13 14.21
N SER A 228 40.70 15.23 13.51
CA SER A 228 41.29 15.71 12.25
C SER A 228 42.46 14.93 11.64
N ASN A 229 42.30 14.50 10.39
CA ASN A 229 43.26 14.75 9.31
C ASN A 229 42.59 14.54 7.95
N ASP A 230 42.96 15.43 7.02
CA ASP A 230 42.61 15.48 5.61
C ASP A 230 42.57 14.10 4.91
N GLU A 231 41.39 13.68 4.47
CA GLU A 231 41.21 12.91 3.22
C GLU A 231 39.74 13.08 2.79
N GLU A 232 39.54 13.73 1.64
CA GLU A 232 38.25 13.81 0.94
C GLU A 232 37.76 12.39 0.64
N VAL A 233 36.71 11.98 1.33
CA VAL A 233 35.81 10.92 0.87
C VAL A 233 34.47 11.60 0.63
N GLU A 234 34.25 12.03 -0.61
CA GLU A 234 32.92 12.40 -1.09
C GLU A 234 32.11 11.11 -1.22
N ALA A 235 31.26 10.86 -0.23
CA ALA A 235 30.15 9.92 -0.33
C ALA A 235 28.96 10.55 0.40
N THR A 236 28.29 11.46 -0.29
CA THR A 236 26.91 11.83 0.01
C THR A 236 26.07 11.37 -1.17
N ALA A 237 25.29 10.30 -0.98
CA ALA A 237 24.00 10.21 -1.67
C ALA A 237 23.08 11.18 -0.93
N GLU A 238 23.26 12.47 -1.16
CA GLU A 238 22.20 13.44 -0.94
C GLU A 238 21.14 13.08 -1.98
N THR A 239 20.05 12.44 -1.55
CA THR A 239 18.78 12.55 -2.28
C THR A 239 18.46 14.03 -2.28
N ASP A 240 18.72 14.68 -3.40
CA ASP A 240 18.57 16.12 -3.58
C ASP A 240 17.06 16.44 -3.68
N LEU A 241 16.33 16.27 -2.56
CA LEU A 241 14.94 16.71 -2.39
C LEU A 241 14.82 18.25 -2.40
N ALA A 242 15.96 18.95 -2.56
CA ALA A 242 16.07 20.40 -2.78
C ALA A 242 15.35 20.92 -4.05
N GLY A 243 14.61 20.05 -4.76
CA GLY A 243 13.81 20.37 -5.93
C GLY A 243 12.29 20.36 -5.72
N GLU A 244 11.79 19.94 -4.55
CA GLU A 244 10.34 19.92 -4.32
C GLU A 244 9.75 21.32 -4.19
N ASP A 245 8.63 21.55 -4.89
CA ASP A 245 7.90 22.81 -4.86
C ASP A 245 6.93 22.80 -3.68
N TRP A 246 7.48 22.87 -2.46
CA TRP A 246 6.72 22.84 -1.21
C TRP A 246 5.62 23.92 -1.17
N GLU A 247 5.87 25.09 -1.76
CA GLU A 247 4.86 26.16 -1.89
C GLU A 247 3.64 25.67 -2.67
N SER A 248 3.85 24.89 -3.75
CA SER A 248 2.75 24.30 -4.52
C SER A 248 1.98 23.20 -3.76
N MET A 249 2.62 22.58 -2.77
CA MET A 249 2.04 21.55 -1.90
C MET A 249 1.40 22.11 -0.63
N GLY A 250 1.29 23.44 -0.54
CA GLY A 250 0.58 24.12 0.54
C GLY A 250 1.45 24.70 1.65
N LEU A 251 2.78 24.54 1.61
CA LEU A 251 3.66 25.14 2.60
C LEU A 251 3.77 26.66 2.38
N GLU A 252 2.97 27.44 3.11
CA GLU A 252 2.91 28.90 2.93
C GLU A 252 3.97 29.66 3.76
N GLY A 253 4.60 28.99 4.72
CA GLY A 253 5.54 29.61 5.66
C GLY A 253 6.46 28.62 6.36
N ALA A 254 7.20 29.12 7.36
CA ALA A 254 8.07 28.28 8.19
C ALA A 254 7.28 27.52 9.28
N ASP A 255 6.04 27.93 9.51
CA ASP A 255 5.15 27.57 10.61
C ASP A 255 3.71 27.34 10.15
N THR A 256 3.47 27.25 8.84
CA THR A 256 2.12 27.19 8.27
C THR A 256 2.08 26.34 7.03
N TRP A 257 1.14 25.40 7.03
CA TRP A 257 0.75 24.60 5.89
C TRP A 257 -0.75 24.73 5.67
N VAL A 258 -1.16 24.99 4.43
CA VAL A 258 -2.56 25.06 4.02
C VAL A 258 -2.79 23.91 3.06
N SER A 259 -3.68 22.99 3.43
CA SER A 259 -4.05 21.87 2.57
C SER A 259 -4.52 22.37 1.20
N PRO A 260 -3.91 21.91 0.09
CA PRO A 260 -4.36 22.29 -1.26
C PRO A 260 -5.76 21.76 -1.59
N THR A 261 -6.15 20.64 -0.97
CA THR A 261 -7.40 19.93 -1.24
C THR A 261 -8.53 20.38 -0.30
N PHE A 262 -8.20 20.59 0.98
CA PHE A 262 -9.14 20.91 2.05
C PHE A 262 -8.92 22.34 2.52
N ASP A 263 -9.97 23.09 2.84
CA ASP A 263 -9.88 24.46 3.38
C ASP A 263 -9.41 24.44 4.85
N SER A 264 -8.29 23.77 5.10
CA SER A 264 -7.71 23.44 6.40
C SER A 264 -6.29 24.00 6.48
N GLU A 265 -6.01 24.73 7.55
CA GLU A 265 -4.72 25.34 7.85
C GLU A 265 -4.13 24.68 9.10
N ILE A 266 -2.94 24.12 9.00
CA ILE A 266 -2.15 23.66 10.15
C ILE A 266 -1.05 24.68 10.42
N THR A 267 -0.94 25.12 11.67
CA THR A 267 0.17 25.95 12.14
C THR A 267 0.91 25.27 13.29
N TRP A 268 2.20 25.56 13.45
CA TRP A 268 3.00 24.99 14.53
C TRP A 268 3.97 25.99 15.17
N ASP A 269 4.29 25.79 16.44
CA ASP A 269 5.31 26.55 17.15
C ASP A 269 6.72 26.15 16.71
N THR A 270 7.39 27.04 15.96
CA THR A 270 8.77 26.85 15.47
C THR A 270 9.85 26.74 16.55
N ASP A 271 9.55 27.10 17.80
CA ASP A 271 10.47 26.85 18.91
C ASP A 271 10.47 25.37 19.35
N SER A 272 9.43 24.61 18.96
CA SER A 272 9.22 23.20 19.35
C SER A 272 9.25 22.24 18.16
N TRP A 273 8.73 22.66 17.00
CA TRP A 273 8.54 21.85 15.81
C TRP A 273 9.27 22.43 14.58
N GLU A 274 9.76 21.56 13.73
CA GLU A 274 10.31 21.89 12.43
C GLU A 274 9.72 21.03 11.31
N PHE A 275 9.62 21.62 10.12
CA PHE A 275 9.24 20.92 8.90
C PHE A 275 10.46 20.20 8.32
N PRO A 276 10.46 18.85 8.23
CA PRO A 276 11.61 18.07 7.83
C PRO A 276 11.77 18.07 6.30
N THR A 277 12.40 19.10 5.73
CA THR A 277 12.54 19.27 4.26
C THR A 277 13.32 18.14 3.55
N ASP A 278 14.00 17.31 4.32
CA ASP A 278 14.79 16.16 3.85
C ASP A 278 14.02 14.83 3.93
N TYR A 279 12.76 14.84 4.35
CA TYR A 279 11.91 13.65 4.41
C TYR A 279 11.09 13.54 3.12
N GLU A 280 11.14 12.37 2.49
CA GLU A 280 10.38 12.06 1.26
C GLU A 280 8.87 12.21 1.43
N TYR A 281 8.37 11.99 2.65
CA TYR A 281 6.95 12.10 2.99
C TYR A 281 6.67 13.27 3.95
N ALA A 282 7.40 14.39 3.79
CA ALA A 282 7.18 15.58 4.59
C ALA A 282 5.80 16.21 4.32
N ILE A 283 5.37 16.24 3.06
CA ILE A 283 3.97 16.50 2.66
C ILE A 283 3.57 15.40 1.67
N TYR A 284 2.37 14.86 1.82
CA TYR A 284 1.79 13.92 0.87
C TYR A 284 0.39 14.37 0.47
N LEU A 285 0.11 14.37 -0.84
CA LEU A 285 -1.20 14.73 -1.38
C LEU A 285 -1.82 13.49 -2.03
N GLY A 286 -2.80 12.90 -1.34
CA GLY A 286 -3.48 11.69 -1.78
C GLY A 286 -4.85 11.97 -2.41
N ASP A 287 -5.41 10.94 -3.04
CA ASP A 287 -6.79 10.96 -3.55
C ASP A 287 -7.77 10.89 -2.36
N GLY A 288 -8.10 12.06 -1.81
CA GLY A 288 -9.09 12.20 -0.74
C GLY A 288 -8.52 12.56 0.62
N TRP A 289 -7.20 12.72 0.76
CA TRP A 289 -6.54 13.14 2.00
C TRP A 289 -5.23 13.85 1.72
N ASP A 290 -4.84 14.77 2.61
CA ASP A 290 -3.57 15.50 2.54
C ASP A 290 -2.85 15.35 3.88
N SER A 291 -1.54 15.16 3.85
CA SER A 291 -0.73 14.94 5.06
C SER A 291 0.47 15.85 5.19
N LEU A 292 0.85 16.11 6.43
CA LEU A 292 2.00 16.89 6.86
C LEU A 292 2.75 16.13 7.98
N THR A 293 4.07 16.02 7.84
CA THR A 293 4.96 15.53 8.90
C THR A 293 5.66 16.72 9.57
N LEU A 294 5.74 16.70 10.89
CA LEU A 294 6.59 17.60 11.68
C LEU A 294 7.51 16.77 12.58
N THR A 295 8.70 17.30 12.84
CA THR A 295 9.65 16.72 13.79
C THR A 295 9.93 17.70 14.91
N THR A 296 10.23 17.20 16.10
CA THR A 296 10.67 18.09 17.17
C THR A 296 12.04 18.67 16.84
N VAL A 297 12.31 19.91 17.25
CA VAL A 297 13.61 20.59 16.98
C VAL A 297 14.82 19.84 17.58
N ASP A 298 14.60 19.00 18.59
CA ASP A 298 15.63 18.12 19.15
C ASP A 298 15.79 16.78 18.41
N GLY A 299 14.93 16.49 17.42
CA GLY A 299 14.91 15.27 16.61
C GLY A 299 14.48 14.01 17.37
N LEU A 300 13.84 14.16 18.54
CA LEU A 300 13.50 13.04 19.43
C LEU A 300 12.04 12.58 19.34
N GLY A 301 11.22 13.25 18.55
CA GLY A 301 9.86 12.85 18.26
C GLY A 301 9.42 13.34 16.88
N TYR A 302 8.39 12.70 16.35
CA TYR A 302 7.72 13.16 15.15
C TYR A 302 6.20 13.11 15.35
N VAL A 303 5.52 13.92 14.56
CA VAL A 303 4.08 13.82 14.38
C VAL A 303 3.76 13.78 12.88
N PHE A 304 2.86 12.87 12.51
CA PHE A 304 2.27 12.78 11.19
C PHE A 304 0.80 13.19 11.30
N ILE A 305 0.38 14.18 10.54
CA ILE A 305 -0.97 14.74 10.59
C ILE A 305 -1.61 14.58 9.22
N THR A 306 -2.81 14.01 9.15
CA THR A 306 -3.60 13.87 7.93
C THR A 306 -4.94 14.57 8.08
N VAL A 307 -5.34 15.30 7.04
CA VAL A 307 -6.66 15.91 6.89
C VAL A 307 -7.42 15.18 5.80
N ASP A 308 -8.66 14.80 6.08
CA ASP A 308 -9.56 14.08 5.18
C ASP A 308 -11.01 14.62 5.34
N GLN A 309 -11.82 14.62 4.28
CA GLN A 309 -13.25 14.99 4.31
C GLN A 309 -14.20 13.87 3.86
N GLN A 310 -13.68 12.69 3.51
CA GLN A 310 -14.41 11.51 3.02
C GLN A 310 -14.28 10.32 3.98
N PHE A 311 -14.32 10.61 5.28
CA PHE A 311 -14.23 9.57 6.30
C PHE A 311 -15.60 8.91 6.53
N ASP A 312 -15.87 7.81 5.82
CA ASP A 312 -17.11 7.02 5.98
C ASP A 312 -17.12 6.15 7.27
N ASN A 313 -16.00 6.12 7.99
CA ASN A 313 -15.84 5.35 9.21
C ASN A 313 -16.38 6.08 10.44
N THR A 314 -16.93 5.31 11.38
CA THR A 314 -17.26 5.81 12.71
C THR A 314 -16.03 5.71 13.63
N PRO A 315 -15.91 6.52 14.69
CA PRO A 315 -14.82 6.36 15.64
C PRO A 315 -14.69 4.94 16.21
N GLN A 316 -15.81 4.26 16.47
CA GLN A 316 -15.77 2.87 16.94
C GLN A 316 -15.20 1.92 15.88
N SER A 317 -15.57 2.07 14.62
CA SER A 317 -15.06 1.17 13.56
C SER A 317 -13.56 1.38 13.31
N ILE A 318 -13.05 2.59 13.51
CA ILE A 318 -11.60 2.87 13.46
C ILE A 318 -10.87 2.14 14.59
N VAL A 319 -11.33 2.27 15.84
CA VAL A 319 -10.70 1.59 16.98
C VAL A 319 -10.80 0.06 16.84
N ASP A 320 -11.91 -0.44 16.30
CA ASP A 320 -12.08 -1.87 16.04
C ASP A 320 -11.07 -2.35 14.98
N TYR A 321 -10.84 -1.57 13.92
CA TYR A 321 -9.83 -1.84 12.89
C TYR A 321 -8.40 -1.77 13.43
N TRP A 322 -8.05 -0.76 14.24
CA TRP A 322 -6.71 -0.62 14.81
C TRP A 322 -6.32 -1.73 15.80
N GLN A 323 -7.27 -2.58 16.19
CA GLN A 323 -7.01 -3.75 17.03
C GLN A 323 -6.98 -5.06 16.24
N THR A 324 -7.10 -5.03 14.91
CA THR A 324 -6.97 -6.24 14.09
C THR A 324 -5.51 -6.68 14.01
N ASP A 325 -5.30 -7.99 13.88
CA ASP A 325 -3.95 -8.53 13.70
C ASP A 325 -3.30 -7.99 12.41
N GLU A 326 -4.10 -7.74 11.37
CA GLU A 326 -3.66 -7.14 10.11
C GLU A 326 -3.07 -5.74 10.32
N PHE A 327 -3.80 -4.85 10.99
CA PHE A 327 -3.32 -3.51 11.27
C PHE A 327 -2.08 -3.53 12.17
N LEU A 328 -2.08 -4.36 13.23
CA LEU A 328 -0.94 -4.42 14.14
C LEU A 328 0.30 -5.00 13.44
N ALA A 329 0.12 -5.98 12.55
CA ALA A 329 1.22 -6.54 11.75
C ALA A 329 1.84 -5.51 10.80
N SER A 330 1.05 -4.60 10.22
CA SER A 330 1.56 -3.54 9.34
C SER A 330 2.37 -2.47 10.08
N ARG A 331 2.19 -2.35 11.40
CA ARG A 331 2.98 -1.45 12.27
C ARG A 331 4.30 -2.04 12.76
N GLY A 332 4.49 -3.35 12.62
CA GLY A 332 5.72 -4.03 12.96
C GLY A 332 5.51 -5.36 13.71
N PRO A 333 6.56 -6.20 13.80
CA PRO A 333 6.45 -7.56 14.33
C PRO A 333 6.30 -7.63 15.86
N ASP A 334 6.54 -6.53 16.58
CA ASP A 334 6.57 -6.45 18.04
C ASP A 334 5.58 -5.43 18.63
N VAL A 335 4.55 -5.08 17.84
CA VAL A 335 3.53 -4.11 18.24
C VAL A 335 2.69 -4.68 19.39
N GLU A 336 2.59 -3.91 20.48
CA GLU A 336 1.72 -4.22 21.63
C GLU A 336 0.79 -3.03 21.93
N VAL A 337 -0.52 -3.29 21.89
CA VAL A 337 -1.52 -2.29 22.26
C VAL A 337 -1.50 -2.06 23.77
N VAL A 338 -1.30 -0.81 24.17
CA VAL A 338 -1.28 -0.36 25.57
C VAL A 338 -2.68 0.03 26.02
N ASP A 339 -3.36 0.89 25.27
CA ASP A 339 -4.72 1.33 25.57
C ASP A 339 -5.47 1.76 24.31
N VAL A 340 -6.80 1.76 24.40
CA VAL A 340 -7.70 2.24 23.35
C VAL A 340 -8.81 3.10 23.96
N ALA A 341 -9.11 4.21 23.30
CA ALA A 341 -10.17 5.11 23.71
C ALA A 341 -11.05 5.48 22.52
N THR A 342 -12.34 5.63 22.78
CA THR A 342 -13.29 6.09 21.77
C THR A 342 -14.34 6.97 22.41
N THR A 343 -14.68 8.05 21.72
CA THR A 343 -15.77 8.94 22.07
C THR A 343 -16.79 8.99 20.94
N ARG A 344 -17.72 9.95 21.00
CA ARG A 344 -18.64 10.20 19.89
C ARG A 344 -17.92 10.74 18.66
N ASP A 345 -16.86 11.52 18.89
CA ASP A 345 -16.23 12.37 17.88
C ASP A 345 -14.72 12.06 17.74
N SER A 346 -14.21 11.04 18.44
CA SER A 346 -12.79 10.66 18.37
C SER A 346 -12.53 9.16 18.59
N ALA A 347 -11.45 8.67 18.00
CA ALA A 347 -10.95 7.29 18.05
C ALA A 347 -9.46 7.31 18.29
N SER A 348 -8.98 6.51 19.24
CA SER A 348 -7.59 6.62 19.65
C SER A 348 -7.01 5.29 20.13
N ILE A 349 -5.76 5.01 19.75
CA ILE A 349 -4.97 3.86 20.20
C ILE A 349 -3.57 4.28 20.64
N VAL A 350 -3.09 3.70 21.74
CA VAL A 350 -1.70 3.78 22.17
C VAL A 350 -1.08 2.41 22.03
N TYR A 351 0.08 2.32 21.39
CA TYR A 351 0.83 1.08 21.26
C TYR A 351 2.33 1.31 21.40
N THR A 352 3.06 0.24 21.69
CA THR A 352 4.53 0.21 21.67
C THR A 352 5.01 -0.60 20.48
N SER A 353 6.17 -0.24 19.93
CA SER A 353 6.85 -0.96 18.84
C SER A 353 8.37 -0.76 18.96
N THR A 354 9.15 -1.31 18.02
CA THR A 354 10.55 -0.90 17.81
C THR A 354 10.76 -0.24 16.46
N ASN A 355 11.61 0.79 16.44
CA ASN A 355 12.03 1.41 15.17
C ASN A 355 13.00 0.50 14.40
N THR A 356 13.40 0.91 13.20
CA THR A 356 14.35 0.15 12.35
C THR A 356 15.73 -0.05 12.98
N ALA A 357 16.10 0.76 13.98
CA ALA A 357 17.32 0.60 14.77
C ALA A 357 17.14 -0.34 15.99
N GLY A 358 15.94 -0.86 16.22
CA GLY A 358 15.59 -1.72 17.35
C GLY A 358 15.39 -0.96 18.67
N GLU A 359 15.19 0.35 18.61
CA GLU A 359 14.92 1.18 19.78
C GLU A 359 13.41 1.21 20.08
N PRO A 360 13.01 1.15 21.36
CA PRO A 360 11.61 1.15 21.72
C PRO A 360 10.96 2.48 21.37
N LEU A 361 9.78 2.41 20.77
CA LEU A 361 8.90 3.54 20.50
C LEU A 361 7.57 3.31 21.22
N MET A 362 6.94 4.43 21.56
CA MET A 362 5.54 4.46 21.98
C MET A 362 4.83 5.47 21.09
N THR A 363 3.73 5.02 20.50
CA THR A 363 2.99 5.75 19.47
C THR A 363 1.56 5.94 19.91
N ILE A 364 1.08 7.16 19.71
CA ILE A 364 -0.28 7.61 19.96
C ILE A 364 -0.90 7.90 18.60
N MET A 365 -1.94 7.17 18.22
CA MET A 365 -2.76 7.49 17.06
C MET A 365 -4.12 8.00 17.51
N ASP A 366 -4.55 9.14 16.99
CA ASP A 366 -5.85 9.77 17.26
C ASP A 366 -6.50 10.20 15.94
N VAL A 367 -7.79 9.90 15.77
CA VAL A 367 -8.64 10.53 14.76
C VAL A 367 -9.69 11.34 15.50
N THR A 368 -9.81 12.62 15.16
CA THR A 368 -10.89 13.49 15.62
C THR A 368 -11.73 13.98 14.45
N PHE A 369 -13.04 14.00 14.63
CA PHE A 369 -14.03 14.42 13.64
C PHE A 369 -14.60 15.80 14.01
N GLU A 370 -14.39 16.77 13.13
CA GLU A 370 -14.90 18.13 13.25
C GLU A 370 -16.38 18.23 12.84
N ASP A 371 -17.05 19.29 13.32
CA ASP A 371 -18.49 19.53 13.06
C ASP A 371 -18.83 19.71 11.57
N ASP A 372 -17.84 20.08 10.74
CA ASP A 372 -17.99 20.26 9.29
C ASP A 372 -17.75 18.98 8.47
N GLY A 373 -17.41 17.87 9.13
CA GLY A 373 -17.15 16.58 8.50
C GLY A 373 -15.67 16.31 8.22
N THR A 374 -14.77 17.25 8.52
CA THR A 374 -13.33 17.02 8.42
C THR A 374 -12.88 16.02 9.49
N ALA A 375 -12.13 14.99 9.08
CA ALA A 375 -11.42 14.09 9.97
C ALA A 375 -9.94 14.50 10.00
N VAL A 376 -9.38 14.54 11.20
CA VAL A 376 -7.98 14.87 11.46
C VAL A 376 -7.37 13.67 12.14
N PHE A 377 -6.47 13.00 11.43
CA PHE A 377 -5.67 11.92 11.98
C PHE A 377 -4.32 12.47 12.44
N SER A 378 -3.88 12.08 13.63
CA SER A 378 -2.58 12.43 14.20
C SER A 378 -1.88 11.17 14.70
N GLU A 379 -0.65 10.93 14.27
CA GLU A 379 0.23 9.90 14.79
C GLU A 379 1.44 10.56 15.46
N ILE A 380 1.55 10.44 16.78
CA ILE A 380 2.61 11.04 17.59
C ILE A 380 3.48 9.92 18.13
N SER A 381 4.77 9.94 17.79
CA SER A 381 5.69 8.86 18.11
C SER A 381 6.97 9.41 18.73
N ALA A 382 7.42 8.78 19.81
CA ALA A 382 8.67 9.09 20.48
C ALA A 382 9.20 7.89 21.28
N ALA A 383 10.43 8.01 21.78
CA ALA A 383 10.90 7.11 22.82
C ALA A 383 9.97 7.19 24.05
N PRO A 384 9.68 6.09 24.77
CA PRO A 384 8.73 6.08 25.87
C PRO A 384 8.97 7.18 26.92
N GLU A 385 10.22 7.42 27.32
CA GLU A 385 10.58 8.44 28.31
C GLU A 385 10.50 9.89 27.82
N ARG A 386 10.17 10.11 26.54
CA ARG A 386 10.01 11.42 25.90
C ARG A 386 8.59 11.68 25.44
N LEU A 387 7.73 10.66 25.42
CA LEU A 387 6.42 10.76 24.80
C LEU A 387 5.53 11.82 25.45
N ASP A 388 5.57 12.00 26.76
CA ASP A 388 4.78 13.02 27.45
C ASP A 388 5.26 14.44 27.10
N ASP A 389 6.57 14.65 27.00
CA ASP A 389 7.16 15.91 26.55
C ASP A 389 6.74 16.24 25.09
N VAL A 390 6.83 15.25 24.18
CA VAL A 390 6.47 15.42 22.75
C VAL A 390 4.96 15.64 22.60
N TYR A 391 4.15 14.87 23.32
CA TYR A 391 2.70 15.01 23.31
C TYR A 391 2.24 16.36 23.87
N GLN A 392 2.89 16.86 24.93
CA GLN A 392 2.61 18.20 25.45
C GLN A 392 3.02 19.29 24.45
N GLN A 393 4.17 19.16 23.78
CA GLN A 393 4.58 20.08 22.71
C GLN A 393 3.61 20.08 21.54
N TYR A 394 3.00 18.95 21.22
CA TYR A 394 1.97 18.86 20.19
C TYR A 394 0.72 19.64 20.61
N ILE A 395 0.21 19.39 21.82
CA ILE A 395 -0.98 20.07 22.37
C ILE A 395 -0.79 21.59 22.45
N ASP A 396 0.38 22.05 22.88
CA ASP A 396 0.66 23.48 23.09
C ASP A 396 1.05 24.20 21.80
N GLY A 397 1.56 23.46 20.82
CA GLY A 397 2.28 24.02 19.68
C GLY A 397 1.58 23.86 18.35
N VAL A 398 0.71 22.87 18.15
CA VAL A 398 0.08 22.58 16.85
C VAL A 398 -1.40 22.93 16.86
N GLU A 399 -1.82 23.75 15.90
CA GLU A 399 -3.19 24.21 15.75
C GLU A 399 -3.75 23.86 14.36
N LEU A 400 -5.03 23.50 14.31
CA LEU A 400 -5.83 23.37 13.10
C LEU A 400 -6.81 24.54 13.03
N ASN A 401 -6.80 25.29 11.94
CA ASN A 401 -7.67 26.44 11.69
C ASN A 401 -7.65 27.48 12.83
N GLY A 402 -6.47 27.66 13.45
CA GLY A 402 -6.24 28.57 14.58
C GLY A 402 -6.85 28.12 15.92
N ALA A 403 -7.12 26.83 16.07
CA ALA A 403 -7.52 26.20 17.32
C ALA A 403 -6.65 24.98 17.63
N PRO A 404 -6.35 24.68 18.91
CA PRO A 404 -5.65 23.45 19.26
C PRO A 404 -6.40 22.22 18.75
N ILE A 405 -5.66 21.23 18.22
CA ILE A 405 -6.23 19.96 17.80
C ILE A 405 -6.72 19.23 19.06
N ASN A 406 -8.00 18.84 19.06
CA ASN A 406 -8.56 18.09 20.18
C ASN A 406 -7.96 16.69 20.17
N LEU A 407 -7.48 16.25 21.33
CA LEU A 407 -6.95 14.91 21.52
C LEU A 407 -7.72 14.19 22.63
N THR A 408 -7.72 12.86 22.58
CA THR A 408 -8.52 12.06 23.49
C THR A 408 -7.92 11.92 24.89
N TRP A 409 -6.59 11.86 25.02
CA TRP A 409 -5.91 11.70 26.30
C TRP A 409 -5.31 13.00 26.81
N ASP A 410 -5.26 13.15 28.13
CA ASP A 410 -4.40 14.16 28.74
C ASP A 410 -2.98 13.64 29.02
N VAL A 411 -2.07 14.54 29.35
CA VAL A 411 -0.65 14.18 29.59
C VAL A 411 -0.47 13.30 30.82
N GLU A 412 -1.33 13.43 31.84
CA GLU A 412 -1.26 12.59 33.05
C GLU A 412 -1.63 11.14 32.70
N GLU A 413 -2.63 10.94 31.83
CA GLU A 413 -3.01 9.62 31.30
C GLU A 413 -1.87 9.00 30.48
N ILE A 414 -1.21 9.75 29.59
CA ILE A 414 -0.06 9.24 28.82
C ILE A 414 1.10 8.85 29.74
N GLN A 415 1.39 9.63 30.78
CA GLN A 415 2.43 9.30 31.75
C GLN A 415 2.12 8.00 32.51
N ASP A 416 0.86 7.73 32.83
CA ASP A 416 0.42 6.50 33.51
C ASP A 416 0.51 5.26 32.60
N MET A 417 0.56 5.43 31.27
CA MET A 417 0.69 4.35 30.28
C MET A 417 2.15 3.94 29.98
N GLN A 418 3.13 4.76 30.37
CA GLN A 418 4.55 4.47 30.13
C GLN A 418 5.07 3.33 31.04
N PRO A 419 6.00 2.48 30.54
CA PRO A 419 6.47 1.26 31.23
C PRO A 419 7.36 1.46 32.47
#